data_AF-A0A4Q2U5F8-F1
#
_entry.id   AF-A0A4Q2U5F8-F1
#
_cell.length_a   1.000
_cell.length_b   1.000
_cell.length_c   1.000
_cell.angle_alpha   90.00
_cell.angle_beta   90.00
_cell.angle_gamma   90.00
#
_symmetry.space_group_name_H-M   'P 1'
#
loop_
_entity.id
_entity.type
_entity.pdbx_description
1 polymer ?
#
loop_
_entity_poly.entity_id
_entity_poly.type
_entity_poly.pdbx_seq_one_letter_code
_entity_poly.pdbx_strand_id
1 'polypeptide(L)'
;MPFETLTERLQAVATTSLNHFVARYGSHGLKIENGIADSISWRPSFYLRPAKYHIVAVEVEDNLYPISLKGSAHEISIYELPISVYQACSLEAYLADTRQREINALKQHGFGIVTVDENSHLTVQHSCIPMAQFISKEQFDSRISSVGSTLKPSLKSAYETYSVRTNQGLQEAAQVVEGVITSVVYQAVKKGILTNSQASKPLADQIDALYATNNFKPYRAALGGARDFVKQYRNSTSHSPASAKQASERARMARNGFLDSILICENLYKMSKAMKYKIHIHNT
;
A
#
# COMPACT_ATOMS: atom_id res chain seq x y z
N MET A 1 -36.70 -3.21 -8.08
CA MET A 1 -35.50 -3.81 -8.70
C MET A 1 -34.29 -3.02 -8.24
N PRO A 2 -33.13 -3.65 -8.03
CA PRO A 2 -31.90 -2.91 -7.74
C PRO A 2 -31.54 -2.02 -8.95
N PHE A 3 -31.03 -0.81 -8.69
CA PHE A 3 -30.54 0.13 -9.70
C PHE A 3 -31.59 0.74 -10.65
N GLU A 4 -32.85 0.84 -10.22
CA GLU A 4 -33.96 1.39 -11.04
C GLU A 4 -33.73 2.83 -11.52
N THR A 5 -32.87 3.58 -10.82
CA THR A 5 -32.53 4.96 -11.17
C THR A 5 -31.50 5.07 -12.29
N LEU A 6 -30.82 3.97 -12.64
CA LEU A 6 -29.80 3.93 -13.68
C LEU A 6 -30.43 3.69 -15.06
N THR A 7 -29.74 4.15 -16.11
CA THR A 7 -30.05 3.79 -17.50
C THR A 7 -29.94 2.28 -17.72
N GLU A 8 -30.64 1.73 -18.73
CA GLU A 8 -30.59 0.29 -19.05
C GLU A 8 -29.15 -0.23 -19.21
N ARG A 9 -28.28 0.53 -19.91
CA ARG A 9 -26.86 0.20 -20.04
C ARG A 9 -26.17 0.12 -18.67
N LEU A 10 -26.36 1.11 -17.81
CA LEU A 10 -25.74 1.13 -16.47
C LEU A 10 -26.34 0.08 -15.53
N GLN A 11 -27.61 -0.31 -15.70
CA GLN A 11 -28.20 -1.43 -14.97
C GLN A 11 -27.50 -2.75 -15.32
N ALA A 12 -27.14 -2.96 -16.60
CA ALA A 12 -26.36 -4.12 -17.04
C ALA A 12 -24.94 -4.11 -16.44
N VAL A 13 -24.26 -2.95 -16.44
CA VAL A 13 -22.94 -2.77 -15.80
C VAL A 13 -23.04 -3.05 -14.30
N ALA A 14 -24.03 -2.50 -13.62
CA ALA A 14 -24.22 -2.65 -12.18
C ALA A 14 -24.50 -4.10 -11.79
N THR A 15 -25.39 -4.78 -12.51
CA THR A 15 -25.76 -6.17 -12.25
C THR A 15 -24.59 -7.11 -12.49
N THR A 16 -23.89 -6.94 -13.63
CA THR A 16 -22.70 -7.75 -13.96
C THR A 16 -21.58 -7.55 -12.94
N SER A 17 -21.33 -6.30 -12.56
CA SER A 17 -20.33 -5.96 -11.54
C SER A 17 -20.71 -6.55 -10.19
N LEU A 18 -21.94 -6.36 -9.73
CA LEU A 18 -22.44 -6.92 -8.48
C LEU A 18 -22.25 -8.44 -8.44
N ASN A 19 -22.64 -9.15 -9.51
CA ASN A 19 -22.48 -10.60 -9.61
C ASN A 19 -21.01 -11.03 -9.51
N HIS A 20 -20.10 -10.33 -10.19
CA HIS A 20 -18.67 -10.60 -10.10
C HIS A 20 -18.15 -10.41 -8.66
N PHE A 21 -18.48 -9.30 -8.02
CA PHE A 21 -18.02 -8.99 -6.68
C PHE A 21 -18.61 -9.94 -5.64
N VAL A 22 -19.89 -10.31 -5.76
CA VAL A 22 -20.53 -11.32 -4.90
C VAL A 22 -19.89 -12.69 -5.10
N ALA A 23 -19.60 -13.11 -6.33
CA ALA A 23 -18.93 -14.38 -6.60
C ALA A 23 -17.51 -14.42 -6.01
N ARG A 24 -16.79 -13.29 -6.07
CA ARG A 24 -15.40 -13.18 -5.59
C ARG A 24 -15.29 -13.04 -4.07
N TYR A 25 -16.21 -12.33 -3.44
CA TYR A 25 -16.10 -11.88 -2.05
C TYR A 25 -17.23 -12.33 -1.14
N GLY A 26 -18.26 -12.99 -1.69
CA GLY A 26 -19.49 -13.34 -1.01
C GLY A 26 -20.50 -12.17 -0.95
N SER A 27 -21.71 -12.48 -0.48
CA SER A 27 -22.82 -11.51 -0.35
C SER A 27 -22.94 -10.90 1.06
N HIS A 28 -22.00 -11.19 1.96
CA HIS A 28 -22.07 -10.71 3.33
C HIS A 28 -22.04 -9.19 3.41
N GLY A 29 -22.98 -8.61 4.15
CA GLY A 29 -23.08 -7.16 4.33
C GLY A 29 -23.41 -6.39 3.05
N LEU A 30 -23.93 -7.06 2.00
CA LEU A 30 -24.35 -6.42 0.77
C LEU A 30 -25.41 -5.34 1.04
N LYS A 31 -25.15 -4.14 0.52
CA LYS A 31 -26.09 -3.02 0.48
C LYS A 31 -26.04 -2.40 -0.91
N ILE A 32 -27.21 -2.06 -1.43
CA ILE A 32 -27.40 -1.45 -2.75
C ILE A 32 -27.96 -0.06 -2.51
N GLU A 33 -27.42 0.92 -3.25
CA GLU A 33 -27.79 2.33 -3.18
C GLU A 33 -27.89 2.80 -1.72
N ASN A 34 -26.86 2.55 -0.91
CA ASN A 34 -26.84 2.90 0.51
C ASN A 34 -25.52 3.56 0.88
N GLY A 35 -25.56 4.55 1.78
CA GLY A 35 -24.37 5.20 2.29
C GLY A 35 -23.55 4.22 3.13
N ILE A 36 -22.23 4.35 3.11
CA ILE A 36 -21.35 3.52 3.94
C ILE A 36 -21.43 3.97 5.40
N ALA A 37 -21.37 5.29 5.61
CA ALA A 37 -21.45 5.97 6.89
C ALA A 37 -21.77 7.46 6.67
N ASP A 38 -22.39 8.11 7.65
CA ASP A 38 -22.74 9.54 7.57
C ASP A 38 -21.51 10.46 7.46
N SER A 39 -20.34 9.97 7.88
CA SER A 39 -19.07 10.69 7.77
C SER A 39 -18.42 10.60 6.37
N ILE A 40 -19.00 9.82 5.46
CA ILE A 40 -18.57 9.72 4.07
C ILE A 40 -19.72 10.26 3.22
N SER A 41 -19.49 11.41 2.59
CA SER A 41 -20.50 12.12 1.78
C SER A 41 -20.85 11.42 0.46
N TRP A 42 -20.16 10.32 0.14
CA TRP A 42 -20.41 9.47 -1.02
C TRP A 42 -21.28 8.25 -0.70
N ARG A 43 -22.21 7.99 -1.63
CA ARG A 43 -23.10 6.83 -1.63
C ARG A 43 -22.75 5.93 -2.82
N PRO A 44 -22.05 4.80 -2.60
CA PRO A 44 -21.76 3.87 -3.69
C PRO A 44 -23.05 3.30 -4.27
N SER A 45 -23.00 2.90 -5.55
CA SER A 45 -24.07 2.10 -6.16
C SER A 45 -24.29 0.80 -5.38
N PHE A 46 -23.22 0.14 -4.92
CA PHE A 46 -23.32 -0.93 -3.93
C PHE A 46 -22.03 -1.12 -3.13
N TYR A 47 -22.14 -1.78 -1.98
CA TYR A 47 -20.97 -2.27 -1.26
C TYR A 47 -21.24 -3.59 -0.55
N LEU A 48 -20.18 -4.31 -0.23
CA LEU A 48 -20.20 -5.58 0.50
C LEU A 48 -19.08 -5.61 1.55
N ARG A 49 -19.15 -6.60 2.45
CA ARG A 49 -18.19 -6.80 3.55
C ARG A 49 -17.53 -8.18 3.44
N PRO A 50 -16.47 -8.35 2.62
CA PRO A 50 -15.79 -9.65 2.44
C PRO A 50 -15.26 -10.22 3.75
N ALA A 51 -14.91 -9.34 4.68
CA ALA A 51 -14.45 -9.68 6.02
C ALA A 51 -15.09 -8.75 7.03
N LYS A 52 -15.04 -9.15 8.32
CA LYS A 52 -15.63 -8.39 9.42
C LYS A 52 -15.20 -6.91 9.45
N TYR A 53 -13.97 -6.62 8.99
CA TYR A 53 -13.36 -5.29 9.05
C TYR A 53 -12.83 -4.80 7.70
N HIS A 54 -13.49 -5.14 6.60
CA HIS A 54 -13.14 -4.64 5.27
C HIS A 54 -14.41 -4.39 4.47
N ILE A 55 -14.45 -3.28 3.73
CA ILE A 55 -15.53 -2.93 2.82
C ILE A 55 -14.97 -2.92 1.39
N VAL A 56 -15.72 -3.50 0.46
CA VAL A 56 -15.52 -3.31 -0.97
C VAL A 56 -16.73 -2.54 -1.49
N ALA A 57 -16.51 -1.33 -1.99
CA ALA A 57 -17.55 -0.44 -2.48
C ALA A 57 -17.34 -0.17 -3.96
N VAL A 58 -18.43 -0.10 -4.72
CA VAL A 58 -18.42 0.04 -6.17
C VAL A 58 -19.36 1.17 -6.58
N GLU A 59 -18.80 2.13 -7.32
CA GLU A 59 -19.54 3.17 -8.01
C GLU A 59 -19.75 2.74 -9.46
N VAL A 60 -20.99 2.77 -9.94
CA VAL A 60 -21.36 2.43 -11.32
C VAL A 60 -21.74 3.71 -12.05
N GLU A 61 -20.87 4.16 -12.94
CA GLU A 61 -21.06 5.38 -13.71
C GLU A 61 -20.17 5.34 -14.97
N ASP A 62 -20.70 5.80 -16.11
CA ASP A 62 -19.92 5.96 -17.35
C ASP A 62 -19.16 7.30 -17.39
N ASN A 63 -19.62 8.31 -16.66
CA ASN A 63 -18.84 9.50 -16.38
C ASN A 63 -17.70 9.14 -15.41
N LEU A 64 -16.55 8.76 -15.96
CA LEU A 64 -15.42 8.30 -15.20
C LEU A 64 -15.00 9.35 -14.17
N TYR A 65 -14.75 8.86 -12.95
CA TYR A 65 -14.32 9.64 -11.80
C TYR A 65 -15.29 10.77 -11.36
N PRO A 66 -16.52 10.41 -10.94
CA PRO A 66 -17.53 11.40 -10.58
C PRO A 66 -17.10 12.27 -9.39
N ILE A 67 -17.61 13.51 -9.35
CA ILE A 67 -17.26 14.52 -8.34
C ILE A 67 -17.54 14.03 -6.92
N SER A 68 -18.62 13.26 -6.72
CA SER A 68 -18.99 12.65 -5.43
C SER A 68 -17.88 11.75 -4.90
N LEU A 69 -17.36 10.86 -5.74
CA LEU A 69 -16.24 9.98 -5.42
C LEU A 69 -14.95 10.77 -5.21
N LYS A 70 -14.70 11.80 -6.03
CA LYS A 70 -13.54 12.68 -5.90
C LYS A 70 -13.52 13.43 -4.57
N GLY A 71 -14.64 14.04 -4.18
CA GLY A 71 -14.76 14.78 -2.93
C GLY A 71 -14.60 13.89 -1.70
N SER A 72 -15.03 12.62 -1.81
CA SER A 72 -15.03 11.68 -0.68
C SER A 72 -13.74 10.89 -0.52
N ALA A 73 -12.80 10.97 -1.46
CA ALA A 73 -11.56 10.19 -1.44
C ALA A 73 -10.78 10.34 -0.12
N HIS A 74 -10.73 11.56 0.42
CA HIS A 74 -10.08 11.84 1.70
C HIS A 74 -10.81 11.19 2.87
N GLU A 75 -12.13 11.36 2.98
CA GLU A 75 -12.98 10.77 4.03
C GLU A 75 -12.85 9.25 4.06
N ILE A 76 -12.91 8.61 2.89
CA ILE A 76 -12.73 7.17 2.71
C ILE A 76 -11.36 6.72 3.23
N SER A 77 -10.28 7.49 2.96
CA SER A 77 -8.92 7.14 3.38
C SER A 77 -8.71 7.17 4.90
N ILE A 78 -9.47 8.02 5.62
CA ILE A 78 -9.37 8.19 7.07
C ILE A 78 -10.49 7.48 7.83
N TYR A 79 -11.36 6.74 7.14
CA TYR A 79 -12.45 6.01 7.77
C TYR A 79 -11.94 4.88 8.68
N GLU A 80 -12.78 4.50 9.65
CA GLU A 80 -12.46 3.51 10.68
C GLU A 80 -12.42 2.07 10.17
N LEU A 81 -13.02 1.81 9.00
CA LEU A 81 -12.89 0.54 8.28
C LEU A 81 -12.06 0.77 7.01
N PRO A 82 -11.11 -0.12 6.70
CA PRO A 82 -10.49 -0.15 5.38
C PRO A 82 -11.56 -0.31 4.28
N ILE A 83 -11.54 0.57 3.29
CA ILE A 83 -12.44 0.54 2.13
C ILE A 83 -11.61 0.41 0.85
N SER A 84 -11.88 -0.63 0.07
CA SER A 84 -11.44 -0.76 -1.33
C SER A 84 -12.55 -0.23 -2.22
N VAL A 85 -12.22 0.69 -3.13
CA VAL A 85 -13.21 1.37 -3.96
C VAL A 85 -12.93 1.11 -5.43
N TYR A 86 -13.96 0.70 -6.16
CA TYR A 86 -13.92 0.47 -7.59
C TYR A 86 -14.87 1.41 -8.33
N GLN A 87 -14.40 1.95 -9.46
CA GLN A 87 -15.25 2.51 -10.50
C GLN A 87 -15.60 1.38 -11.48
N ALA A 88 -16.89 1.12 -11.64
CA ALA A 88 -17.45 0.26 -12.66
C ALA A 88 -18.07 1.11 -13.79
N CYS A 89 -17.73 0.79 -15.03
CA CYS A 89 -18.20 1.51 -16.21
C CYS A 89 -18.37 0.55 -17.38
N SER A 90 -19.03 1.01 -18.45
CA SER A 90 -18.99 0.31 -19.73
C SER A 90 -17.58 0.34 -20.33
N LEU A 91 -17.22 -0.71 -21.09
CA LEU A 91 -15.97 -0.73 -21.85
C LEU A 91 -15.91 0.43 -22.85
N GLU A 92 -17.06 0.81 -23.41
CA GLU A 92 -17.21 1.97 -24.29
C GLU A 92 -16.76 3.27 -23.60
N ALA A 93 -17.26 3.56 -22.40
CA ALA A 93 -16.88 4.74 -21.64
C ALA A 93 -15.39 4.76 -21.28
N TYR A 94 -14.83 3.59 -20.92
CA TYR A 94 -13.40 3.45 -20.66
C TYR A 94 -12.55 3.77 -21.91
N LEU A 95 -12.94 3.26 -23.08
CA LEU A 95 -12.23 3.51 -24.34
C LEU A 95 -12.43 4.93 -24.88
N ALA A 96 -13.55 5.59 -24.53
CA ALA A 96 -13.85 6.96 -24.92
C ALA A 96 -12.90 7.99 -24.29
N ASP A 97 -12.31 7.71 -23.12
CA ASP A 97 -11.23 8.52 -22.53
C ASP A 97 -9.90 8.26 -23.24
N THR A 98 -9.81 8.72 -24.49
CA THR A 98 -8.65 8.52 -25.39
C THR A 98 -7.33 9.05 -24.81
N ARG A 99 -7.37 10.03 -23.91
CA ARG A 99 -6.21 10.59 -23.22
C ARG A 99 -5.96 9.97 -21.83
N GLN A 100 -6.80 9.03 -21.42
CA GLN A 100 -6.79 8.37 -20.12
C GLN A 100 -6.73 9.36 -18.95
N ARG A 101 -7.36 10.53 -19.05
CA ARG A 101 -7.28 11.57 -18.02
C ARG A 101 -7.97 11.12 -16.73
N GLU A 102 -9.22 10.68 -16.84
CA GLU A 102 -10.00 10.25 -15.67
C GLU A 102 -9.55 8.87 -15.19
N ILE A 103 -9.16 8.00 -16.13
CA ILE A 103 -8.55 6.69 -15.81
C ILE A 103 -7.28 6.88 -14.97
N ASN A 104 -6.40 7.81 -15.36
CA ASN A 104 -5.18 8.07 -14.60
C ASN A 104 -5.49 8.77 -13.27
N ALA A 105 -6.48 9.66 -13.22
CA ALA A 105 -6.89 10.28 -11.96
C ALA A 105 -7.45 9.25 -10.95
N LEU A 106 -8.24 8.27 -11.42
CA LEU A 106 -8.71 7.14 -10.60
C LEU A 106 -7.53 6.36 -10.02
N LYS A 107 -6.57 5.97 -10.86
CA LYS A 107 -5.36 5.24 -10.46
C LYS A 107 -4.51 6.05 -9.47
N GLN A 108 -4.35 7.35 -9.71
CA GLN A 108 -3.57 8.25 -8.84
C GLN A 108 -4.18 8.40 -7.44
N HIS A 109 -5.50 8.23 -7.32
CA HIS A 109 -6.18 8.22 -6.04
C HIS A 109 -6.37 6.83 -5.44
N GLY A 110 -5.91 5.77 -6.13
CA GLY A 110 -5.93 4.41 -5.60
C GLY A 110 -7.24 3.66 -5.82
N PHE A 111 -8.07 4.14 -6.74
CA PHE A 111 -9.32 3.49 -7.09
C PHE A 111 -9.11 2.38 -8.11
N GLY A 112 -9.78 1.26 -7.90
CA GLY A 112 -9.84 0.17 -8.86
C GLY A 112 -10.76 0.52 -10.02
N ILE A 113 -10.57 -0.13 -11.15
CA ILE A 113 -11.36 0.10 -12.36
C ILE A 113 -11.81 -1.25 -12.88
N VAL A 114 -13.11 -1.41 -13.08
CA VAL A 114 -13.71 -2.56 -13.76
C VAL A 114 -14.55 -2.06 -14.94
N THR A 115 -14.50 -2.82 -16.03
CA THR A 115 -15.27 -2.53 -17.24
C THR A 115 -16.17 -3.69 -17.56
N VAL A 116 -17.38 -3.40 -18.06
CA VAL A 116 -18.29 -4.41 -18.60
C VAL A 116 -18.51 -4.14 -20.09
N ASP A 117 -18.33 -5.16 -20.92
CA ASP A 117 -18.60 -5.06 -22.36
C ASP A 117 -20.07 -5.35 -22.72
N GLU A 118 -20.40 -5.25 -24.00
CA GLU A 118 -21.75 -5.50 -24.53
C GLU A 118 -22.24 -6.95 -24.31
N ASN A 119 -21.31 -7.90 -24.12
CA ASN A 119 -21.61 -9.31 -23.86
C ASN A 119 -21.74 -9.60 -22.35
N SER A 120 -21.82 -8.56 -21.51
CA SER A 120 -21.82 -8.70 -20.05
C SER A 120 -20.57 -9.39 -19.49
N HIS A 121 -19.44 -9.27 -20.18
CA HIS A 121 -18.15 -9.74 -19.67
C HIS A 121 -17.47 -8.65 -18.85
N LEU A 122 -17.15 -8.96 -17.59
CA LEU A 122 -16.41 -8.05 -16.71
C LEU A 122 -14.92 -8.28 -16.81
N THR A 123 -14.17 -7.20 -17.02
CA THR A 123 -12.70 -7.18 -16.93
C THR A 123 -12.25 -6.21 -15.83
N VAL A 124 -11.34 -6.66 -14.97
CA VAL A 124 -10.66 -5.79 -13.99
C VAL A 124 -9.49 -5.10 -14.69
N GLN A 125 -9.67 -3.84 -15.07
CA GLN A 125 -8.62 -3.03 -15.72
C GLN A 125 -7.55 -2.58 -14.73
N HIS A 126 -7.95 -2.30 -13.49
CA HIS A 126 -7.03 -1.93 -12.42
C HIS A 126 -7.54 -2.47 -11.07
N SER A 127 -6.71 -3.22 -10.37
CA SER A 127 -6.99 -3.63 -8.98
C SER A 127 -6.68 -2.49 -8.01
N CYS A 128 -7.32 -2.48 -6.84
CA CYS A 128 -6.98 -1.57 -5.76
C CYS A 128 -6.69 -2.30 -4.46
N ILE A 129 -5.99 -1.61 -3.57
CA ILE A 129 -5.87 -1.92 -2.15
C ILE A 129 -6.77 -0.96 -1.36
N PRO A 130 -7.06 -1.23 -0.08
CA PRO A 130 -7.82 -0.30 0.73
C PRO A 130 -7.19 1.10 0.76
N MET A 131 -8.01 2.15 0.68
CA MET A 131 -7.58 3.55 0.60
C MET A 131 -6.66 3.96 1.75
N ALA A 132 -6.89 3.43 2.96
CA ALA A 132 -6.03 3.67 4.12
C ALA A 132 -4.60 3.12 3.97
N GLN A 133 -4.39 2.16 3.06
CA GLN A 133 -3.10 1.56 2.72
C GLN A 133 -2.45 2.20 1.49
N PHE A 134 -3.21 2.96 0.70
CA PHE A 134 -2.76 3.42 -0.60
C PHE A 134 -1.59 4.42 -0.50
N ILE A 135 -0.60 4.22 -1.37
CA ILE A 135 0.54 5.13 -1.58
C ILE A 135 0.56 5.44 -3.07
N SER A 136 0.29 6.70 -3.44
CA SER A 136 0.32 7.10 -4.85
C SER A 136 1.72 6.98 -5.43
N LYS A 137 1.81 6.80 -6.75
CA LYS A 137 3.09 6.69 -7.45
C LYS A 137 3.91 7.96 -7.27
N GLU A 138 3.27 9.12 -7.29
CA GLU A 138 3.87 10.43 -7.08
C GLU A 138 4.42 10.56 -5.65
N GLN A 139 3.66 10.12 -4.65
CA GLN A 139 4.12 10.10 -3.25
C GLN A 139 5.35 9.20 -3.11
N PHE A 140 5.31 8.00 -3.69
CA PHE A 140 6.43 7.07 -3.67
C PHE A 140 7.67 7.63 -4.38
N ASP A 141 7.51 8.16 -5.59
CA ASP A 141 8.61 8.71 -6.39
C ASP A 141 9.27 9.92 -5.73
N SER A 142 8.46 10.78 -5.10
CA SER A 142 8.97 11.90 -4.29
C SER A 142 9.82 11.38 -3.13
N ARG A 143 9.36 10.36 -2.41
CA ARG A 143 10.05 9.79 -1.24
C ARG A 143 11.33 9.05 -1.60
N ILE A 144 11.36 8.34 -2.73
CA ILE A 144 12.55 7.57 -3.16
C ILE A 144 13.58 8.45 -3.88
N SER A 145 13.25 9.71 -4.21
CA SER A 145 14.13 10.61 -4.97
C SER A 145 15.47 10.86 -4.28
N SER A 146 15.47 10.99 -2.95
CA SER A 146 16.62 11.23 -2.06
C SER A 146 17.42 9.96 -1.73
N VAL A 147 16.87 8.79 -1.98
CA VAL A 147 17.53 7.50 -1.69
C VAL A 147 18.69 7.27 -2.67
N GLY A 148 19.77 6.63 -2.21
CA GLY A 148 20.89 6.25 -3.06
C GLY A 148 20.49 5.37 -4.24
N SER A 149 21.09 5.58 -5.41
CA SER A 149 20.79 4.83 -6.65
C SER A 149 20.90 3.31 -6.50
N THR A 150 21.75 2.83 -5.60
CA THR A 150 21.91 1.40 -5.29
C THR A 150 20.66 0.76 -4.67
N LEU A 151 19.87 1.52 -3.91
CA LEU A 151 18.70 1.00 -3.19
C LEU A 151 17.39 1.21 -3.95
N LYS A 152 17.37 2.18 -4.89
CA LYS A 152 16.15 2.53 -5.62
C LYS A 152 15.50 1.33 -6.34
N PRO A 153 16.26 0.46 -7.05
CA PRO A 153 15.65 -0.69 -7.74
C PRO A 153 14.92 -1.63 -6.80
N SER A 154 15.52 -1.98 -5.66
CA SER A 154 14.92 -2.91 -4.69
C SER A 154 13.67 -2.32 -4.03
N LEU A 155 13.68 -1.02 -3.68
CA LEU A 155 12.50 -0.34 -3.14
C LEU A 155 11.39 -0.16 -4.19
N LYS A 156 11.73 0.02 -5.47
CA LYS A 156 10.74 0.05 -6.58
C LYS A 156 10.06 -1.31 -6.74
N SER A 157 10.84 -2.39 -6.75
CA SER A 157 10.29 -3.75 -6.79
C SER A 157 9.38 -4.03 -5.59
N ALA A 158 9.79 -3.66 -4.38
CA ALA A 158 8.95 -3.79 -3.19
C ALA A 158 7.64 -2.96 -3.29
N TYR A 159 7.67 -1.78 -3.91
CA TYR A 159 6.49 -0.95 -4.12
C TYR A 159 5.52 -1.55 -5.14
N GLU A 160 6.04 -2.14 -6.22
CA GLU A 160 5.24 -2.87 -7.20
C GLU A 160 4.50 -4.02 -6.51
N THR A 161 5.18 -4.81 -5.69
CA THR A 161 4.54 -5.84 -4.86
C THR A 161 3.53 -5.23 -3.88
N TYR A 162 3.88 -4.14 -3.20
CA TYR A 162 3.02 -3.47 -2.23
C TYR A 162 1.68 -3.03 -2.83
N SER A 163 1.71 -2.50 -4.05
CA SER A 163 0.52 -2.00 -4.75
C SER A 163 -0.54 -3.07 -5.03
N VAL A 164 -0.15 -4.35 -5.00
CA VAL A 164 -1.04 -5.49 -5.22
C VAL A 164 -1.23 -6.32 -3.94
N ARG A 165 -0.16 -6.44 -3.14
CA ARG A 165 -0.07 -7.27 -1.93
C ARG A 165 0.67 -6.49 -0.85
N THR A 166 -0.05 -5.59 -0.19
CA THR A 166 0.46 -4.65 0.84
C THR A 166 1.44 -5.28 1.83
N ASN A 167 1.06 -6.41 2.44
CA ASN A 167 1.88 -7.06 3.46
C ASN A 167 3.18 -7.65 2.89
N GLN A 168 3.12 -8.24 1.69
CA GLN A 168 4.29 -8.82 1.03
C GLN A 168 5.26 -7.71 0.62
N GLY A 169 4.76 -6.62 0.02
CA GLY A 169 5.61 -5.49 -0.36
C GLY A 169 6.24 -4.78 0.84
N LEU A 170 5.52 -4.68 1.97
CA LEU A 170 6.10 -4.18 3.22
C LEU A 170 7.22 -5.09 3.74
N GLN A 171 7.04 -6.41 3.66
CA GLN A 171 8.06 -7.37 4.04
C GLN A 171 9.30 -7.28 3.13
N GLU A 172 9.12 -7.14 1.82
CA GLU A 172 10.21 -6.94 0.86
C GLU A 172 10.95 -5.62 1.16
N ALA A 173 10.23 -4.53 1.43
CA ALA A 173 10.84 -3.26 1.82
C ALA A 173 11.61 -3.37 3.15
N ALA A 174 11.11 -4.15 4.11
CA ALA A 174 11.82 -4.45 5.34
C ALA A 174 13.10 -5.24 5.08
N GLN A 175 13.09 -6.24 4.18
CA GLN A 175 14.29 -6.99 3.79
C GLN A 175 15.36 -6.09 3.15
N VAL A 176 14.96 -5.05 2.39
CA VAL A 176 15.91 -4.03 1.91
C VAL A 176 16.61 -3.36 3.08
N VAL A 177 15.87 -2.91 4.10
CA VAL A 177 16.44 -2.33 5.33
C VAL A 177 17.39 -3.31 6.03
N GLU A 178 16.98 -4.58 6.20
CA GLU A 178 17.84 -5.63 6.79
C GLU A 178 19.14 -5.83 5.99
N GLY A 179 19.06 -5.80 4.65
CA GLY A 179 20.21 -5.91 3.76
C GLY A 179 21.20 -4.75 3.88
N VAL A 180 20.70 -3.52 4.04
CA VAL A 180 21.56 -2.34 4.30
C VAL A 180 22.29 -2.49 5.63
N ILE A 181 21.58 -2.86 6.70
CA ILE A 181 22.18 -3.03 8.03
C ILE A 181 23.22 -4.14 8.00
N THR A 182 22.91 -5.28 7.39
CA THR A 182 23.84 -6.41 7.25
C THR A 182 25.11 -6.00 6.50
N SER A 183 25.00 -5.21 5.44
CA SER A 183 26.15 -4.62 4.72
C SER A 183 27.01 -3.72 5.60
N VAL A 184 26.38 -2.94 6.48
CA VAL A 184 27.08 -2.06 7.43
C VAL A 184 27.82 -2.88 8.49
N VAL A 185 27.15 -3.87 9.09
CA VAL A 185 27.73 -4.77 10.09
C VAL A 185 28.94 -5.51 9.52
N TYR A 186 28.82 -6.08 8.32
CA TYR A 186 29.91 -6.79 7.65
C TYR A 186 31.16 -5.91 7.47
N GLN A 187 30.97 -4.64 7.10
CA GLN A 187 32.08 -3.71 6.95
C GLN A 187 32.65 -3.20 8.27
N ALA A 188 31.81 -3.05 9.29
CA ALA A 188 32.28 -2.73 10.64
C ALA A 188 33.18 -3.85 11.17
N VAL A 189 32.85 -5.12 10.91
CA VAL A 189 33.72 -6.27 11.22
C VAL A 189 35.03 -6.20 10.44
N LYS A 190 34.99 -5.98 9.12
CA LYS A 190 36.21 -5.85 8.31
C LYS A 190 37.14 -4.74 8.77
N LYS A 191 36.59 -3.67 9.34
CA LYS A 191 37.36 -2.53 9.88
C LYS A 191 37.75 -2.73 11.36
N GLY A 192 37.47 -3.88 11.96
CA GLY A 192 37.80 -4.18 13.36
C GLY A 192 36.97 -3.40 14.39
N ILE A 193 35.85 -2.79 13.97
CA ILE A 193 34.95 -2.04 14.86
C ILE A 193 34.02 -2.99 15.62
N LEU A 194 33.60 -4.07 14.97
CA LEU A 194 32.82 -5.14 15.57
C LEU A 194 33.57 -6.48 15.45
N THR A 195 33.24 -7.41 16.34
CA THR A 195 33.71 -8.80 16.26
C THR A 195 32.77 -9.66 15.41
N ASN A 196 33.26 -10.78 14.88
CA ASN A 196 32.42 -11.78 14.20
C ASN A 196 31.30 -12.29 15.12
N SER A 197 31.56 -12.46 16.41
CA SER A 197 30.56 -12.88 17.39
C SER A 197 29.39 -11.90 17.50
N GLN A 198 29.65 -10.59 17.41
CA GLN A 198 28.60 -9.57 17.40
C GLN A 198 27.81 -9.58 16.10
N ALA A 199 28.45 -9.86 14.95
CA ALA A 199 27.79 -9.91 13.65
C ALA A 199 26.89 -11.14 13.46
N SER A 200 27.15 -12.24 14.16
CA SER A 200 26.31 -13.45 14.08
C SER A 200 25.03 -13.40 14.92
N LYS A 201 24.80 -12.32 15.68
CA LYS A 201 23.61 -12.16 16.52
C LYS A 201 22.36 -11.80 15.69
N PRO A 202 21.14 -11.92 16.25
CA PRO A 202 19.93 -11.37 15.64
C PRO A 202 20.09 -9.89 15.26
N LEU A 203 19.40 -9.45 14.20
CA LEU A 203 19.57 -8.12 13.61
C LEU A 203 19.44 -6.96 14.62
N ALA A 204 18.50 -7.05 15.56
CA ALA A 204 18.35 -6.04 16.61
C ALA A 204 19.60 -5.92 17.49
N ASP A 205 20.23 -7.04 17.84
CA ASP A 205 21.44 -7.07 18.65
C ASP A 205 22.67 -6.60 17.86
N GLN A 206 22.69 -6.85 16.54
CA GLN A 206 23.72 -6.29 15.66
C GLN A 206 23.62 -4.75 15.64
N ILE A 207 22.41 -4.19 15.57
CA ILE A 207 22.18 -2.74 15.64
C ILE A 207 22.61 -2.20 17.00
N ASP A 208 22.27 -2.87 18.09
CA ASP A 208 22.70 -2.48 19.45
C ASP A 208 24.23 -2.49 19.59
N ALA A 209 24.90 -3.47 18.98
CA ALA A 209 26.36 -3.52 18.93
C ALA A 209 26.96 -2.34 18.15
N LEU A 210 26.40 -1.97 16.99
CA LEU A 210 26.81 -0.76 16.25
C LEU A 210 26.59 0.49 17.12
N TYR A 211 25.42 0.61 17.74
CA TYR A 211 25.01 1.75 18.56
C TYR A 211 25.93 2.02 19.76
N ALA A 212 26.45 0.94 20.36
CA ALA A 212 27.38 0.99 21.49
C ALA A 212 28.78 1.52 21.13
N THR A 213 29.17 1.47 19.85
CA THR A 213 30.50 1.94 19.42
C THR A 213 30.55 3.45 19.21
N ASN A 214 31.70 4.06 19.52
CA ASN A 214 31.89 5.51 19.34
C ASN A 214 31.86 5.93 17.86
N ASN A 215 32.27 5.05 16.95
CA ASN A 215 32.28 5.31 15.50
C ASN A 215 30.89 5.62 14.93
N PHE A 216 29.82 5.10 15.56
CA PHE A 216 28.44 5.31 15.11
C PHE A 216 27.68 6.34 15.95
N LYS A 217 28.32 7.01 16.93
CA LYS A 217 27.68 8.04 17.76
C LYS A 217 26.97 9.13 16.95
N PRO A 218 27.53 9.67 15.84
CA PRO A 218 26.84 10.68 15.01
C PRO A 218 25.61 10.14 14.27
N TYR A 219 25.46 8.82 14.15
CA TYR A 219 24.44 8.16 13.34
C TYR A 219 23.42 7.36 14.16
N ARG A 220 23.40 7.57 15.48
CA ARG A 220 22.48 6.88 16.40
C ARG A 220 21.02 7.04 16.05
N ALA A 221 20.62 8.19 15.51
CA ALA A 221 19.24 8.39 15.04
C ALA A 221 18.86 7.43 13.91
N ALA A 222 19.76 7.20 12.94
CA ALA A 222 19.54 6.28 11.83
C ALA A 222 19.45 4.82 12.32
N LEU A 223 20.35 4.43 13.23
CA LEU A 223 20.34 3.09 13.84
C LEU A 223 19.13 2.87 14.74
N GLY A 224 18.73 3.86 15.54
CA GLY A 224 17.54 3.82 16.39
C GLY A 224 16.27 3.62 15.58
N GLY A 225 16.08 4.42 14.51
CA GLY A 225 14.94 4.26 13.62
C GLY A 225 14.89 2.87 12.95
N ALA A 226 16.03 2.37 12.50
CA ALA A 226 16.13 1.01 11.96
C ALA A 226 15.78 -0.08 12.99
N ARG A 227 16.24 0.11 14.24
CA ARG A 227 15.96 -0.80 15.35
C ARG A 227 14.48 -0.88 15.68
N ASP A 228 13.82 0.27 15.79
CA ASP A 228 12.40 0.36 16.11
C ASP A 228 11.55 -0.22 14.99
N PHE A 229 11.92 0.07 13.74
CA PHE A 229 11.29 -0.51 12.56
C PHE A 229 11.37 -2.04 12.53
N VAL A 230 12.55 -2.62 12.75
CA VAL A 230 12.73 -4.08 12.78
C VAL A 230 11.89 -4.72 13.90
N LYS A 231 11.78 -4.07 15.07
CA LYS A 231 10.90 -4.54 16.14
C LYS A 231 9.42 -4.49 15.76
N GLN A 232 9.00 -3.41 15.10
CA GLN A 232 7.60 -3.12 14.87
C GLN A 232 7.02 -3.86 13.65
N TYR A 233 7.76 -3.93 12.54
CA TYR A 233 7.21 -4.34 11.24
C TYR A 233 7.64 -5.74 10.79
N ARG A 234 8.69 -6.33 11.39
CA ARG A 234 9.13 -7.69 11.03
C ARG A 234 8.08 -8.76 11.35
N ASN A 235 7.23 -8.53 12.35
CA ASN A 235 6.20 -9.47 12.83
C ASN A 235 4.78 -8.89 12.83
N SER A 236 4.51 -7.77 12.14
CA SER A 236 3.24 -7.04 12.28
C SER A 236 1.98 -7.77 11.78
N THR A 237 2.12 -8.94 11.16
CA THR A 237 1.04 -9.66 10.46
C THR A 237 0.60 -10.98 11.10
N SER A 238 1.10 -11.34 12.29
CA SER A 238 0.86 -12.68 12.86
C SER A 238 -0.54 -12.95 13.43
N HIS A 239 -1.34 -11.92 13.71
CA HIS A 239 -2.67 -12.08 14.31
C HIS A 239 -3.74 -11.39 13.48
N SER A 240 -4.98 -11.86 13.53
CA SER A 240 -6.13 -11.14 12.96
C SER A 240 -6.51 -9.93 13.85
N PRO A 241 -7.05 -8.84 13.28
CA PRO A 241 -7.51 -7.71 14.09
C PRO A 241 -8.74 -8.11 14.90
N ALA A 242 -8.81 -7.67 16.15
CA ALA A 242 -9.92 -7.93 17.07
C ALA A 242 -11.07 -6.91 16.89
N SER A 243 -10.80 -5.72 16.34
CA SER A 243 -11.78 -4.64 16.13
C SER A 243 -11.61 -3.92 14.79
N ALA A 244 -12.64 -3.17 14.38
CA ALA A 244 -12.64 -2.32 13.19
C ALA A 244 -11.49 -1.29 13.24
N LYS A 245 -11.41 -0.58 14.37
CA LYS A 245 -10.33 0.36 14.67
C LYS A 245 -8.95 -0.28 14.52
N GLN A 246 -8.74 -1.47 15.08
CA GLN A 246 -7.46 -2.17 14.96
C GLN A 246 -7.15 -2.58 13.50
N ALA A 247 -8.16 -2.93 12.70
CA ALA A 247 -7.97 -3.24 11.28
C ALA A 247 -7.55 -1.99 10.49
N SER A 248 -8.19 -0.84 10.72
CA SER A 248 -7.79 0.43 10.09
C SER A 248 -6.43 0.93 10.57
N GLU A 249 -6.14 0.82 11.86
CA GLU A 249 -4.81 1.11 12.40
C GLU A 249 -3.73 0.24 11.74
N ARG A 250 -3.96 -1.06 11.58
CA ARG A 250 -3.02 -1.95 10.87
C ARG A 250 -2.87 -1.62 9.40
N ALA A 251 -3.95 -1.23 8.72
CA ALA A 251 -3.88 -0.74 7.36
C ALA A 251 -2.98 0.51 7.25
N ARG A 252 -3.18 1.49 8.14
CA ARG A 252 -2.33 2.69 8.19
C ARG A 252 -0.90 2.36 8.61
N MET A 253 -0.70 1.42 9.53
CA MET A 253 0.62 0.94 9.91
C MET A 253 1.35 0.33 8.73
N ALA A 254 0.67 -0.42 7.85
CA ALA A 254 1.32 -0.98 6.67
C ALA A 254 1.79 0.13 5.70
N ARG A 255 0.99 1.18 5.51
CA ARG A 255 1.36 2.37 4.74
C ARG A 255 2.54 3.11 5.36
N ASN A 256 2.44 3.42 6.65
CA ASN A 256 3.47 4.15 7.38
C ASN A 256 4.77 3.34 7.41
N GLY A 257 4.71 2.04 7.71
CA GLY A 257 5.87 1.16 7.69
C GLY A 257 6.56 1.14 6.33
N PHE A 258 5.82 1.10 5.23
CA PHE A 258 6.44 1.14 3.91
C PHE A 258 7.17 2.48 3.69
N LEU A 259 6.55 3.61 4.02
CA LEU A 259 7.19 4.93 3.90
C LEU A 259 8.39 5.10 4.86
N ASP A 260 8.28 4.57 6.08
CA ASP A 260 9.35 4.58 7.08
C ASP A 260 10.55 3.76 6.61
N SER A 261 10.31 2.63 5.92
CA SER A 261 11.39 1.83 5.33
C SER A 261 12.23 2.63 4.33
N ILE A 262 11.60 3.51 3.53
CA ILE A 262 12.29 4.39 2.58
C ILE A 262 13.13 5.42 3.33
N LEU A 263 12.56 6.05 4.36
CA LEU A 263 13.26 7.04 5.19
C LEU A 263 14.45 6.41 5.93
N ILE A 264 14.29 5.21 6.46
CA ILE A 264 15.36 4.46 7.12
C ILE A 264 16.46 4.11 6.13
N CYS A 265 16.09 3.61 4.94
CA CYS A 265 17.04 3.36 3.86
C CYS A 265 17.83 4.62 3.47
N GLU A 266 17.17 5.77 3.37
CA GLU A 266 17.83 7.05 3.10
C GLU A 266 18.86 7.40 4.19
N ASN A 267 18.45 7.32 5.45
CA ASN A 267 19.31 7.64 6.59
C ASN A 267 20.51 6.69 6.71
N LEU A 268 20.28 5.39 6.53
CA LEU A 268 21.34 4.38 6.52
C LEU A 268 22.27 4.53 5.31
N TYR A 269 21.76 4.95 4.16
CA TYR A 269 22.57 5.27 2.98
C TYR A 269 23.49 6.46 3.23
N LYS A 270 22.95 7.57 3.79
CA LYS A 270 23.74 8.75 4.17
C LYS A 270 24.84 8.40 5.16
N MET A 271 24.50 7.63 6.20
CA MET A 271 25.46 7.10 7.17
C MET A 271 26.55 6.28 6.48
N SER A 272 26.18 5.31 5.65
CA SER A 272 27.13 4.42 4.97
C SER A 272 28.10 5.22 4.09
N LYS A 273 27.59 6.21 3.34
CA LYS A 273 28.43 7.10 2.53
C LYS A 273 29.43 7.88 3.39
N ALA A 274 28.99 8.46 4.50
CA ALA A 274 29.85 9.22 5.40
C ALA A 274 30.94 8.35 6.06
N MET A 275 30.64 7.07 6.31
CA MET A 275 31.59 6.09 6.85
C MET A 275 32.48 5.42 5.79
N LYS A 276 32.29 5.76 4.50
CA LYS A 276 32.92 5.11 3.35
C LYS A 276 32.65 3.60 3.34
N TYR A 277 31.41 3.23 3.57
CA TYR A 277 30.89 1.86 3.52
C TYR A 277 30.14 1.66 2.19
N LYS A 278 30.35 0.51 1.55
CA LYS A 278 29.65 0.10 0.33
C LYS A 278 28.43 -0.74 0.68
N ILE A 279 27.25 -0.36 0.21
CA ILE A 279 26.05 -1.17 0.46
C ILE A 279 25.93 -2.23 -0.65
N HIS A 280 25.73 -3.48 -0.24
CA HIS A 280 25.48 -4.61 -1.12
C HIS A 280 24.10 -5.19 -0.80
N ILE A 281 23.15 -5.01 -1.70
CA ILE A 281 21.86 -5.68 -1.61
C ILE A 281 21.84 -6.79 -2.65
N HIS A 282 21.61 -8.01 -2.19
CA HIS A 282 21.28 -9.11 -3.08
C HIS A 282 19.83 -8.91 -3.52
N ASN A 283 19.63 -8.61 -4.80
CA ASN A 283 18.31 -8.74 -5.39
C ASN A 283 18.07 -10.24 -5.56
N THR A 284 17.22 -10.82 -4.71
CA THR A 284 16.64 -12.14 -4.92
C THR A 284 15.66 -12.12 -6.08
#